data_AF-A0A432TQG8-F1
#
_entry.id   AF-A0A432TQG8-F1
#
_cell.length_a   1.000
_cell.length_b   1.000
_cell.length_c   1.000
_cell.angle_alpha   90.00
_cell.angle_beta   90.00
_cell.angle_gamma   90.00
#
_symmetry.space_group_name_H-M   'P 1'
#
loop_
_entity.id
_entity.type
_entity.pdbx_description
1 polymer ?
#
loop_
_entity_poly.entity_id
_entity_poly.type
_entity_poly.pdbx_seq_one_letter_code
_entity_poly.pdbx_strand_id
1 'polypeptide(L)'
;PIEVHEDILKKEWIFLMVATLCAGLLLSDGRLDLTDGLILLSLLVLFLAYTLKESKNKKHHEFDELEHAVDKSQTKKTWIMLIVSLMVLISSAKLVVYGGVEIAKFFEVSDLIIGLTVVALGTSLPELAVSISSVLKKQFDMVVGNVIGSNLFNTIAVLAIPGLMHPSNVPEDVLSRDYPVMLMLTVLLFLVSYKFSKKHIINRFEGVVLVSVFSIYMWILF
;
A
#
# COMPACT_ATOMS: atom_id res chain seq x y z
N PRO A 1 17.17 4.53 -9.42
CA PRO A 1 17.10 3.07 -9.54
C PRO A 1 16.95 2.51 -8.13
N ILE A 2 15.96 1.66 -7.89
CA ILE A 2 15.69 1.06 -6.57
C ILE A 2 16.16 -0.38 -6.64
N GLU A 3 17.10 -0.78 -5.78
CA GLU A 3 17.61 -2.16 -5.69
C GLU A 3 16.74 -2.99 -4.73
N VAL A 4 16.47 -4.25 -5.06
CA VAL A 4 15.40 -5.07 -4.44
C VAL A 4 15.99 -6.44 -4.07
N HIS A 5 16.00 -6.84 -2.80
CA HIS A 5 16.64 -8.10 -2.33
C HIS A 5 15.70 -9.34 -2.42
N GLU A 6 16.14 -10.46 -3.01
CA GLU A 6 15.27 -11.56 -3.48
C GLU A 6 14.38 -12.27 -2.44
N ASP A 7 14.86 -12.47 -1.21
CA ASP A 7 14.31 -13.51 -0.30
C ASP A 7 13.11 -13.07 0.56
N ILE A 8 12.87 -11.78 0.70
CA ILE A 8 11.68 -11.23 1.38
C ILE A 8 10.57 -11.01 0.34
N LEU A 9 10.98 -10.58 -0.85
CA LEU A 9 10.08 -10.05 -1.86
C LEU A 9 9.25 -11.12 -2.56
N LYS A 10 9.81 -12.31 -2.81
CA LYS A 10 9.06 -13.40 -3.48
C LYS A 10 7.78 -13.78 -2.73
N LYS A 11 7.81 -13.84 -1.40
CA LYS A 11 6.66 -14.28 -0.61
C LYS A 11 5.62 -13.18 -0.42
N GLU A 12 6.05 -11.94 -0.16
CA GLU A 12 5.13 -10.80 -0.03
C GLU A 12 4.38 -10.53 -1.34
N TRP A 13 5.05 -10.67 -2.49
CA TRP A 13 4.41 -10.60 -3.80
C TRP A 13 3.34 -11.67 -4.02
N ILE A 14 3.60 -12.90 -3.58
CA ILE A 14 2.61 -13.98 -3.66
C ILE A 14 1.40 -13.65 -2.77
N PHE A 15 1.63 -13.15 -1.56
CA PHE A 15 0.53 -12.73 -0.68
C PHE A 15 -0.30 -11.62 -1.32
N LEU A 16 0.32 -10.59 -1.87
CA LEU A 16 -0.38 -9.51 -2.59
C LEU A 16 -1.22 -10.07 -3.73
N MET A 17 -0.62 -10.86 -4.63
CA MET A 17 -1.32 -11.45 -5.78
C MET A 17 -2.50 -12.33 -5.35
N VAL A 18 -2.29 -13.22 -4.38
CA VAL A 18 -3.35 -14.12 -3.89
C VAL A 18 -4.45 -13.34 -3.21
N ALA A 19 -4.11 -12.38 -2.34
CA ALA A 19 -5.08 -11.56 -1.64
C ALA A 19 -5.90 -10.68 -2.59
N THR A 20 -5.25 -10.08 -3.58
CA THR A 20 -5.91 -9.34 -4.65
C THR A 20 -6.88 -10.28 -5.37
N LEU A 21 -6.43 -11.41 -5.91
CA LEU A 21 -7.31 -12.36 -6.61
C LEU A 21 -8.47 -12.87 -5.74
N CYS A 22 -8.21 -13.20 -4.48
CA CYS A 22 -9.25 -13.59 -3.53
C CYS A 22 -10.29 -12.49 -3.37
N ALA A 23 -9.88 -11.22 -3.18
CA ALA A 23 -10.83 -10.11 -3.09
C ALA A 23 -11.67 -9.99 -4.37
N GLY A 24 -11.08 -10.17 -5.56
CA GLY A 24 -11.83 -10.10 -6.82
C GLY A 24 -12.85 -11.23 -6.99
N LEU A 25 -12.50 -12.43 -6.54
CA LEU A 25 -13.43 -13.56 -6.54
C LEU A 25 -14.59 -13.35 -5.56
N LEU A 26 -14.32 -12.81 -4.37
CA LEU A 26 -15.37 -12.50 -3.39
C LEU A 26 -16.32 -11.42 -3.94
N LEU A 27 -15.80 -10.40 -4.60
CA LEU A 27 -16.61 -9.31 -5.14
C LEU A 27 -17.30 -9.66 -6.48
N SER A 28 -17.06 -10.85 -7.04
CA SER A 28 -17.51 -11.22 -8.40
C SER A 28 -19.03 -11.37 -8.53
N ASP A 29 -19.73 -11.56 -7.41
CA ASP A 29 -21.19 -11.64 -7.35
C ASP A 29 -21.87 -10.26 -7.23
N GLY A 30 -21.09 -9.18 -7.22
CA GLY A 30 -21.61 -7.82 -7.11
C GLY A 30 -21.85 -7.35 -5.67
N ARG A 31 -21.45 -8.13 -4.67
CA ARG A 31 -21.78 -7.88 -3.27
C ARG A 31 -20.53 -7.93 -2.41
N LEU A 32 -20.58 -7.25 -1.28
CA LEU A 32 -19.60 -7.37 -0.21
C LEU A 32 -20.37 -7.71 1.06
N ASP A 33 -20.42 -8.99 1.37
CA ASP A 33 -21.19 -9.55 2.47
C ASP A 33 -20.32 -9.80 3.72
N LEU A 34 -20.97 -10.15 4.83
CA LEU A 34 -20.31 -10.44 6.11
C LEU A 34 -19.26 -11.56 5.97
N THR A 35 -19.58 -12.58 5.16
CA THR A 35 -18.68 -13.71 4.89
C THR A 35 -17.40 -13.26 4.22
N ASP A 36 -17.50 -12.35 3.25
CA ASP A 36 -16.36 -11.81 2.52
C ASP A 36 -15.49 -10.98 3.46
N GLY A 37 -16.12 -10.16 4.30
CA GLY A 37 -15.46 -9.41 5.36
C GLY A 37 -14.68 -10.31 6.33
N LEU A 38 -15.27 -11.43 6.75
CA LEU A 38 -14.60 -12.42 7.63
C LEU A 38 -13.44 -13.14 6.93
N ILE A 39 -13.57 -13.48 5.65
CA ILE A 39 -12.52 -14.12 4.86
C ILE A 39 -11.34 -13.16 4.70
N LEU A 40 -11.60 -11.90 4.31
CA LEU A 40 -10.58 -10.87 4.14
C LEU A 40 -9.88 -10.54 5.46
N LEU A 41 -10.64 -10.46 6.57
CA LEU A 41 -10.05 -10.28 7.91
C LEU A 41 -9.17 -11.48 8.30
N SER A 42 -9.60 -12.70 7.99
CA SER A 42 -8.80 -13.91 8.25
C SER A 42 -7.50 -13.91 7.44
N LEU A 43 -7.55 -13.50 6.17
CA LEU A 43 -6.35 -13.32 5.34
C LEU A 43 -5.41 -12.25 5.92
N LEU A 44 -5.95 -11.15 6.44
CA LEU A 44 -5.15 -10.11 7.11
C LEU A 44 -4.44 -10.66 8.35
N VAL A 45 -5.15 -11.41 9.20
CA VAL A 45 -4.55 -12.02 10.39
C VAL A 45 -3.47 -13.04 10.01
N LEU A 46 -3.73 -13.87 9.01
CA LEU A 46 -2.74 -14.84 8.50
C LEU A 46 -1.49 -14.14 7.95
N PHE A 47 -1.66 -13.08 7.17
CA PHE A 47 -0.55 -12.27 6.67
C PHE A 47 0.27 -11.66 7.81
N LEU A 48 -0.38 -11.02 8.79
CA LEU A 48 0.31 -10.41 9.93
C LEU A 48 1.05 -11.47 10.77
N ALA A 49 0.41 -12.61 11.04
CA ALA A 49 1.03 -13.71 11.78
C ALA A 49 2.25 -14.27 11.03
N TYR A 50 2.14 -14.41 9.71
CA TYR A 50 3.24 -14.82 8.84
C TYR A 50 4.42 -13.83 8.92
N THR A 51 4.16 -12.53 8.74
CA THR A 51 5.19 -11.49 8.77
C THR A 51 5.88 -11.39 10.13
N LEU A 52 5.12 -11.49 11.23
CA LEU A 52 5.67 -11.51 12.59
C LEU A 52 6.53 -12.75 12.86
N LYS A 53 6.14 -13.91 12.32
CA LYS A 53 6.92 -15.15 12.45
C LYS A 53 8.20 -15.09 11.62
N GLU A 54 8.13 -14.62 10.39
CA GLU A 54 9.29 -14.49 9.50
C GLU A 54 10.31 -13.49 10.07
N SER A 55 9.84 -12.37 10.62
CA SER A 55 10.68 -11.36 11.28
C SER A 55 11.45 -11.92 12.48
N LYS A 56 10.90 -12.90 13.21
CA LYS A 56 11.60 -13.56 14.33
C LYS A 56 12.59 -14.64 13.88
N ASN A 57 12.34 -15.26 12.73
CA ASN A 57 13.10 -16.44 12.29
C ASN A 57 14.31 -16.08 11.41
N LYS A 58 14.28 -14.93 10.74
CA LYS A 58 15.43 -14.45 9.96
C LYS A 58 16.40 -13.68 10.86
N LYS A 59 17.56 -14.27 11.12
CA LYS A 59 18.79 -13.51 11.42
C LYS A 59 19.15 -12.73 10.16
N HIS A 60 18.53 -11.57 9.97
CA HIS A 60 18.97 -10.66 8.94
C HIS A 60 20.33 -10.11 9.37
N HIS A 61 21.39 -10.52 8.69
CA HIS A 61 22.75 -10.01 8.90
C HIS A 61 22.81 -8.45 8.91
N GLU A 62 21.90 -7.81 8.18
CA GLU A 62 21.73 -6.35 8.11
C GLU A 62 21.16 -5.74 9.42
N PHE A 63 20.32 -6.49 10.14
CA PHE A 63 19.83 -6.11 11.46
C PHE A 63 20.80 -6.49 12.57
N ASP A 64 21.66 -7.50 12.40
CA ASP A 64 22.73 -7.82 13.35
C ASP A 64 23.77 -6.67 13.44
N GLU A 65 24.15 -6.07 12.29
CA GLU A 65 25.00 -4.86 12.28
C GLU A 65 24.31 -3.65 12.92
N LEU A 66 23.00 -3.48 12.69
CA LEU A 66 22.21 -2.44 13.34
C LEU A 66 22.09 -2.69 14.85
N GLU A 67 21.89 -3.94 15.29
CA GLU A 67 21.75 -4.31 16.70
C GLU A 67 23.04 -4.06 17.48
N HIS A 68 24.20 -4.21 16.83
CA HIS A 68 25.50 -3.84 17.40
C HIS A 68 25.76 -2.31 17.41
N ALA A 69 25.15 -1.55 16.50
CA ALA A 69 25.26 -0.09 16.43
C ALA A 69 24.19 0.65 17.28
N VAL A 70 23.12 -0.04 17.69
CA VAL A 70 22.02 0.54 18.46
C VAL A 70 22.40 0.59 19.94
N ASP A 71 22.66 1.81 20.42
CA ASP A 71 22.76 2.09 21.84
C ASP A 71 21.39 1.83 22.51
N LYS A 72 21.28 0.72 23.24
CA LYS A 72 20.07 0.33 23.98
C LYS A 72 19.64 1.40 25.01
N SER A 73 20.53 2.32 25.40
CA SER A 73 20.22 3.49 26.23
C SER A 73 19.24 4.46 25.53
N GLN A 74 19.25 4.52 24.19
CA GLN A 74 18.41 5.43 23.39
C GLN A 74 17.04 4.84 23.02
N THR A 75 16.70 3.63 23.48
CA THR A 75 15.42 2.96 23.14
C THR A 75 14.21 3.84 23.45
N LYS A 76 14.20 4.49 24.62
CA LYS A 76 13.10 5.40 25.02
C LYS A 76 12.99 6.60 24.07
N LYS A 77 14.12 7.21 23.70
CA LYS A 77 14.16 8.35 22.78
C LYS A 77 13.66 7.94 21.39
N THR A 78 14.03 6.76 20.92
CA THR A 78 13.60 6.21 19.63
C THR A 78 12.09 6.00 19.60
N TRP A 79 11.50 5.38 20.63
CA TRP A 79 10.05 5.23 20.73
C TRP A 79 9.31 6.57 20.78
N ILE A 80 9.82 7.54 21.54
CA ILE A 80 9.24 8.89 21.60
C ILE A 80 9.30 9.55 20.22
N MET A 81 10.46 9.52 19.56
CA MET A 81 10.62 10.07 18.22
C MET A 81 9.70 9.39 17.20
N LEU A 82 9.56 8.07 17.25
CA LEU A 82 8.65 7.32 16.39
C LEU A 82 7.21 7.81 16.58
N ILE A 83 6.70 7.83 17.81
CA ILE A 83 5.32 8.22 18.11
C ILE A 83 5.06 9.67 17.68
N VAL A 84 5.96 10.59 18.02
CA VAL A 84 5.84 12.01 17.63
C VAL A 84 5.87 12.15 16.10
N SER A 85 6.80 11.49 15.41
CA SER A 85 6.89 11.55 13.95
C SER A 85 5.63 10.99 13.28
N LEU A 86 5.08 9.90 13.80
CA LEU A 86 3.86 9.28 13.30
C LEU A 86 2.64 10.20 13.50
N MET A 87 2.51 10.81 14.69
CA MET A 87 1.44 11.77 14.96
C MET A 87 1.53 12.99 14.04
N VAL A 88 2.72 13.56 13.85
CA VAL A 88 2.94 14.68 12.94
C VAL A 88 2.59 14.27 11.51
N LEU A 89 3.08 13.12 11.04
CA LEU A 89 2.83 12.63 9.69
C LEU A 89 1.33 12.47 9.40
N ILE A 90 0.60 11.79 10.30
CA ILE A 90 -0.85 11.56 10.15
C ILE A 90 -1.61 12.89 10.22
N SER A 91 -1.25 13.78 11.15
CA SER A 91 -1.92 15.07 11.31
C SER A 91 -1.70 15.97 10.09
N SER A 92 -0.48 16.02 9.56
CA SER A 92 -0.15 16.76 8.35
C SER A 92 -0.92 16.23 7.13
N ALA A 93 -1.00 14.91 6.95
CA ALA A 93 -1.79 14.32 5.87
C ALA A 93 -3.28 14.71 5.97
N LYS A 94 -3.86 14.66 7.18
CA LYS A 94 -5.25 15.09 7.43
C LYS A 94 -5.48 16.57 7.12
N LEU A 95 -4.55 17.44 7.51
CA LEU A 95 -4.64 18.87 7.22
C LEU A 95 -4.61 19.15 5.71
N VAL A 96 -3.76 18.43 4.97
CA VAL A 96 -3.70 18.53 3.49
C VAL A 96 -5.02 18.08 2.86
N VAL A 97 -5.61 16.98 3.33
CA VAL A 97 -6.93 16.53 2.85
C VAL A 97 -8.00 17.55 3.15
N TYR A 98 -8.09 18.03 4.39
CA TYR A 98 -9.11 19.00 4.79
C TYR A 98 -9.01 20.29 3.97
N GLY A 99 -7.80 20.87 3.87
CA GLY A 99 -7.58 22.06 3.05
C GLY A 99 -7.89 21.84 1.58
N GLY A 100 -7.50 20.69 1.01
CA GLY A 100 -7.80 20.34 -0.37
C GLY A 100 -9.29 20.17 -0.64
N VAL A 101 -10.03 19.54 0.27
CA VAL A 101 -11.49 19.36 0.19
C VAL A 101 -12.21 20.72 0.24
N GLU A 102 -11.83 21.60 1.16
CA GLU A 102 -12.43 22.95 1.26
C GLU A 102 -12.17 23.77 -0.01
N ILE A 103 -10.95 23.74 -0.55
CA ILE A 103 -10.61 24.40 -1.81
C ILE A 103 -11.45 23.81 -2.96
N ALA A 104 -11.54 22.48 -3.08
CA ALA A 104 -12.31 21.85 -4.15
C ALA A 104 -13.81 22.17 -4.07
N LYS A 105 -14.38 22.21 -2.87
CA LYS A 105 -15.77 22.63 -2.64
C LYS A 105 -15.99 24.10 -2.99
N PHE A 106 -15.03 24.97 -2.70
CA PHE A 106 -15.09 26.37 -3.11
C PHE A 106 -15.15 26.53 -4.63
N PHE A 107 -14.50 25.64 -5.38
CA PHE A 107 -14.59 25.58 -6.85
C PHE A 107 -15.77 24.76 -7.38
N GLU A 108 -16.75 24.41 -6.54
CA GLU A 108 -17.94 23.62 -6.90
C GLU A 108 -17.62 22.25 -7.54
N VAL A 109 -16.46 21.67 -7.20
CA VAL A 109 -16.11 20.31 -7.62
C VAL A 109 -17.01 19.31 -6.90
N SER A 110 -17.52 18.31 -7.63
CA SER A 110 -18.42 17.30 -7.06
C SER A 110 -17.76 16.46 -5.96
N ASP A 111 -18.53 16.07 -4.95
CA ASP A 111 -18.05 15.22 -3.85
C ASP A 111 -17.46 13.88 -4.35
N LEU A 112 -17.98 13.37 -5.47
CA LEU A 112 -17.44 12.17 -6.13
C LEU A 112 -16.01 12.38 -6.60
N ILE A 113 -15.74 13.48 -7.32
CA ILE A 113 -14.39 13.81 -7.80
C ILE A 113 -13.46 14.05 -6.62
N ILE A 114 -13.92 14.76 -5.59
CA ILE A 114 -13.14 15.00 -4.36
C ILE A 114 -12.76 13.67 -3.68
N GLY A 115 -13.70 12.74 -3.56
CA GLY A 115 -13.48 11.42 -2.99
C GLY A 115 -12.47 10.60 -3.78
N LEU A 116 -12.63 10.55 -5.11
CA LEU A 116 -11.76 9.80 -6.02
C LEU A 116 -10.35 10.43 -6.20
N THR A 117 -10.17 11.71 -5.88
CA THR A 117 -8.90 12.43 -6.06
C THR A 117 -8.26 12.85 -4.73
N VAL A 118 -8.73 13.93 -4.13
CA VAL A 118 -8.11 14.60 -2.99
C VAL A 118 -8.05 13.67 -1.79
N VAL A 119 -9.16 12.98 -1.49
CA VAL A 119 -9.23 12.06 -0.36
C VAL A 119 -8.35 10.85 -0.61
N ALA A 120 -8.47 10.20 -1.77
CA ALA A 120 -7.69 9.02 -2.14
C ALA A 120 -6.16 9.27 -2.17
N LEU A 121 -5.74 10.40 -2.75
CA LEU A 121 -4.34 10.83 -2.72
C LEU A 121 -3.89 11.14 -1.29
N GLY A 122 -4.74 11.83 -0.54
CA GLY A 122 -4.52 12.24 0.83
C GLY A 122 -4.25 11.12 1.81
N THR A 123 -5.02 10.03 1.72
CA THR A 123 -4.83 8.84 2.54
C THR A 123 -3.54 8.10 2.21
N SER A 124 -2.97 8.32 1.02
CA SER A 124 -1.71 7.71 0.56
C SER A 124 -0.48 8.61 0.77
N LEU A 125 -0.66 9.84 1.27
CA LEU A 125 0.43 10.78 1.54
C LEU A 125 1.42 10.27 2.59
N PRO A 126 0.99 9.67 3.72
CA PRO A 126 1.92 9.09 4.70
C PRO A 126 2.86 8.05 4.07
N GLU A 127 2.32 7.16 3.26
CA GLU A 127 3.02 6.07 2.57
C GLU A 127 4.00 6.63 1.53
N LEU A 128 3.59 7.67 0.79
CA LEU A 128 4.45 8.37 -0.15
C LEU A 128 5.61 9.06 0.56
N ALA A 129 5.35 9.73 1.69
CA ALA A 129 6.38 10.40 2.48
C ALA A 129 7.39 9.41 3.07
N VAL A 130 6.92 8.26 3.59
CA VAL A 130 7.78 7.17 4.08
C VAL A 130 8.64 6.65 2.93
N SER A 131 8.04 6.34 1.78
CA SER A 131 8.75 5.83 0.60
C SER A 131 9.84 6.79 0.11
N ILE A 132 9.53 8.09 0.00
CA ILE A 132 10.51 9.11 -0.41
C ILE A 132 11.64 9.20 0.61
N SER A 133 11.33 9.26 1.90
CA SER A 133 12.34 9.31 2.98
C SER A 133 13.27 8.10 2.95
N SER A 134 12.73 6.90 2.74
CA SER A 134 13.51 5.66 2.62
C SER A 134 14.38 5.64 1.37
N VAL A 135 13.88 6.12 0.21
CA VAL A 135 14.70 6.28 -1.01
C VAL A 135 15.87 7.25 -0.77
N LEU A 136 15.60 8.40 -0.13
CA LEU A 136 16.64 9.40 0.17
C LEU A 136 17.72 8.85 1.10
N LYS A 137 17.35 7.92 1.99
CA LYS A 137 18.26 7.20 2.89
C LYS A 137 18.89 5.94 2.27
N LYS A 138 18.61 5.64 1.00
CA LYS A 138 19.04 4.42 0.29
C LYS A 138 18.56 3.11 0.94
N GLN A 139 17.44 3.16 1.66
CA GLN A 139 16.80 2.01 2.32
C GLN A 139 15.77 1.39 1.38
N PHE A 140 16.23 0.79 0.28
CA PHE A 140 15.34 0.37 -0.81
C PHE A 140 14.41 -0.80 -0.44
N ASP A 141 14.83 -1.71 0.42
CA ASP A 141 13.96 -2.80 0.91
C ASP A 141 12.77 -2.26 1.70
N MET A 142 12.96 -1.17 2.46
CA MET A 142 11.86 -0.49 3.15
C MET A 142 10.87 0.17 2.18
N VAL A 143 11.34 0.66 1.03
CA VAL A 143 10.48 1.25 0.00
C VAL A 143 9.57 0.19 -0.58
N VAL A 144 10.13 -0.96 -0.96
CA VAL A 144 9.34 -2.01 -1.59
C VAL A 144 8.39 -2.67 -0.59
N GLY A 145 8.85 -2.92 0.64
CA GLY A 145 7.99 -3.43 1.72
C GLY A 145 6.83 -2.47 2.04
N ASN A 146 7.08 -1.15 2.01
CA ASN A 146 6.02 -0.16 2.20
C ASN A 146 4.98 -0.20 1.05
N VAL A 147 5.41 -0.30 -0.21
CA VAL A 147 4.49 -0.34 -1.36
C VAL A 147 3.67 -1.64 -1.38
N ILE A 148 4.31 -2.80 -1.23
CA ILE A 148 3.61 -4.10 -1.27
C ILE A 148 2.72 -4.25 -0.05
N GLY A 149 3.25 -3.95 1.15
CA GLY A 149 2.53 -4.08 2.41
C GLY A 149 1.32 -3.15 2.49
N SER A 150 1.44 -1.89 2.08
CA SER A 150 0.31 -0.94 2.06
C SER A 150 -0.75 -1.34 1.05
N ASN A 151 -0.39 -1.76 -0.17
CA ASN A 151 -1.37 -2.22 -1.16
C ASN A 151 -2.09 -3.50 -0.72
N LEU A 152 -1.38 -4.43 -0.10
CA LEU A 152 -1.98 -5.64 0.46
C LEU A 152 -2.95 -5.28 1.58
N PHE A 153 -2.51 -4.47 2.54
CA PHE A 153 -3.32 -4.01 3.66
C PHE A 153 -4.55 -3.23 3.17
N ASN A 154 -4.39 -2.33 2.21
CA ASN A 154 -5.50 -1.57 1.64
C ASN A 154 -6.49 -2.48 0.93
N THR A 155 -6.02 -3.49 0.20
CA THR A 155 -6.91 -4.43 -0.49
C THR A 155 -7.75 -5.24 0.50
N ILE A 156 -7.14 -5.82 1.53
CA ILE A 156 -7.87 -6.74 2.43
C ILE A 156 -8.50 -6.05 3.63
N ALA A 157 -7.82 -5.09 4.28
CA ALA A 157 -8.30 -4.46 5.50
C ALA A 157 -9.39 -3.42 5.21
N VAL A 158 -9.23 -2.61 4.15
CA VAL A 158 -10.21 -1.57 3.80
C VAL A 158 -11.49 -2.19 3.25
N LEU A 159 -11.43 -3.38 2.62
CA LEU A 159 -12.63 -4.13 2.21
C LEU A 159 -13.23 -4.96 3.36
N ALA A 160 -12.42 -5.50 4.27
CA ALA A 160 -12.94 -6.31 5.38
C ALA A 160 -13.88 -5.52 6.30
N ILE A 161 -13.51 -4.27 6.63
CA ILE A 161 -14.25 -3.46 7.61
C ILE A 161 -15.68 -3.14 7.13
N PRO A 162 -15.92 -2.60 5.91
CA PRO A 162 -17.26 -2.39 5.39
C PRO A 162 -18.07 -3.68 5.26
N GLY A 163 -17.47 -4.79 4.81
CA GLY A 163 -18.16 -6.09 4.74
C GLY A 163 -18.63 -6.59 6.11
N LEU A 164 -17.87 -6.30 7.17
CA LEU A 164 -18.22 -6.66 8.55
C LEU A 164 -19.29 -5.75 9.16
N MET A 165 -19.23 -4.45 8.86
CA MET A 165 -20.08 -3.44 9.50
C MET A 165 -21.39 -3.18 8.76
N HIS A 166 -21.32 -3.13 7.42
CA HIS A 166 -22.45 -2.75 6.58
C HIS A 166 -22.36 -3.43 5.20
N PRO A 167 -22.77 -4.72 5.12
CA PRO A 167 -22.90 -5.43 3.85
C PRO A 167 -23.63 -4.61 2.80
N SER A 168 -23.05 -4.50 1.60
CA SER A 168 -23.58 -3.62 0.55
C SER A 168 -23.27 -4.15 -0.85
N ASN A 169 -24.04 -3.66 -1.82
CA ASN A 169 -23.76 -3.93 -3.22
C ASN A 169 -22.57 -3.08 -3.67
N VAL A 170 -21.68 -3.68 -4.45
CA VAL A 170 -20.53 -3.00 -5.03
C VAL A 170 -20.97 -2.37 -6.35
N PRO A 171 -20.65 -1.09 -6.61
CA PRO A 171 -21.00 -0.45 -7.88
C PRO A 171 -20.39 -1.20 -9.08
N GLU A 172 -21.15 -1.31 -10.17
CA GLU A 172 -20.72 -2.03 -11.37
C GLU A 172 -19.45 -1.43 -12.00
N ASP A 173 -19.29 -0.10 -11.94
CA ASP A 173 -18.08 0.59 -12.39
C ASP A 173 -16.84 0.14 -11.62
N VAL A 174 -16.97 -0.14 -10.32
CA VAL A 174 -15.84 -0.60 -9.50
C VAL A 174 -15.40 -1.98 -9.94
N LEU A 175 -16.33 -2.87 -10.29
CA LEU A 175 -16.02 -4.25 -10.68
C LEU A 175 -15.54 -4.38 -12.13
N SER A 176 -16.14 -3.61 -13.04
CA SER A 176 -15.87 -3.69 -14.48
C SER A 176 -14.68 -2.84 -14.92
N ARG A 177 -14.41 -1.73 -14.21
CA ARG A 177 -13.35 -0.77 -14.57
C ARG A 177 -12.26 -0.70 -13.52
N ASP A 178 -12.59 -0.35 -12.28
CA ASP A 178 -11.56 0.05 -11.29
C ASP A 178 -10.74 -1.16 -10.81
N TYR A 179 -11.43 -2.26 -10.50
CA TYR A 179 -10.82 -3.48 -9.98
C TYR A 179 -9.90 -4.17 -11.02
N PRO A 180 -10.30 -4.35 -12.30
CA PRO A 180 -9.40 -4.89 -13.34
C PRO A 180 -8.17 -4.01 -13.57
N VAL A 181 -8.31 -2.67 -13.53
CA VAL A 181 -7.16 -1.76 -13.66
C VAL A 181 -6.21 -1.90 -12.47
N MET A 182 -6.73 -2.02 -11.26
CA MET A 182 -5.91 -2.28 -10.06
C MET A 182 -5.16 -3.61 -10.15
N LEU A 183 -5.82 -4.68 -10.61
CA LEU A 183 -5.18 -5.98 -10.83
C LEU A 183 -4.10 -5.89 -11.91
N MET A 184 -4.38 -5.24 -13.03
CA MET A 184 -3.41 -5.00 -14.10
C MET A 184 -2.17 -4.24 -13.59
N LEU A 185 -2.37 -3.15 -12.83
CA LEU A 185 -1.27 -2.38 -12.24
C LEU A 185 -0.47 -3.19 -11.23
N THR A 186 -1.14 -4.03 -10.43
CA THR A 186 -0.48 -4.94 -9.48
C THR A 186 0.40 -5.95 -10.20
N VAL A 187 -0.10 -6.56 -11.27
CA VAL A 187 0.66 -7.48 -12.13
C VAL A 187 1.81 -6.76 -12.83
N LEU A 188 1.58 -5.55 -13.36
CA LEU A 188 2.62 -4.76 -14.01
C LEU A 188 3.74 -4.38 -13.03
N LEU A 189 3.38 -3.95 -11.82
CA LEU A 189 4.34 -3.65 -10.77
C LEU A 189 5.14 -4.91 -10.36
N PHE A 190 4.48 -6.07 -10.29
CA PHE A 190 5.15 -7.36 -10.08
C PHE A 190 6.15 -7.66 -11.20
N LEU A 191 5.76 -7.57 -12.48
CA LEU A 191 6.63 -7.85 -13.63
C LEU A 191 7.85 -6.90 -13.69
N VAL A 192 7.65 -5.63 -13.38
CA VAL A 192 8.70 -4.61 -13.35
C VAL A 192 9.68 -4.86 -12.20
N SER A 193 9.16 -5.23 -11.02
CA SER A 193 9.96 -5.44 -9.82
C SER A 193 10.67 -6.79 -9.84
N TYR A 194 9.99 -7.82 -10.35
CA TYR A 194 10.45 -9.20 -10.47
C TYR A 194 11.12 -9.44 -11.83
N LYS A 195 12.27 -8.79 -12.05
CA LYS A 195 13.11 -9.12 -13.21
C LYS A 195 13.87 -10.41 -12.95
N PHE A 196 13.82 -11.33 -13.92
CA PHE A 196 14.68 -12.51 -14.05
C PHE A 196 16.16 -12.17 -14.33
N SER A 197 16.68 -11.06 -13.77
CA SER A 197 18.04 -10.57 -14.00
C SER A 197 18.78 -10.38 -12.68
N LYS A 198 20.12 -10.53 -12.69
CA LYS A 198 20.99 -10.57 -11.51
C LYS A 198 20.95 -9.33 -10.59
N LYS A 199 20.27 -8.25 -10.99
CA LYS A 199 20.01 -7.07 -10.17
C LYS A 199 18.56 -6.66 -10.35
N HIS A 200 17.77 -6.81 -9.30
CA HIS A 200 16.37 -6.37 -9.28
C HIS A 200 16.37 -4.85 -9.11
N ILE A 201 16.46 -4.14 -10.23
CA ILE A 201 16.47 -2.67 -10.24
C ILE A 201 15.26 -2.17 -11.02
N ILE A 202 14.40 -1.42 -10.32
CA ILE A 202 13.35 -0.62 -10.98
C ILE A 202 14.03 0.61 -11.58
N ASN A 203 13.98 0.70 -12.92
CA ASN A 203 14.59 1.79 -13.66
C ASN A 203 13.64 3.00 -13.76
N ARG A 204 14.16 4.16 -14.20
CA ARG A 204 13.34 5.38 -14.32
C ARG A 204 12.26 5.24 -15.39
N PHE A 205 12.51 4.49 -16.45
CA PHE A 205 11.57 4.28 -17.54
C PHE A 205 10.34 3.49 -17.08
N GLU A 206 10.53 2.45 -16.28
CA GLU A 206 9.46 1.65 -15.68
C GLU A 206 8.60 2.48 -14.73
N GLY A 207 9.23 3.36 -13.94
CA GLY A 207 8.51 4.34 -13.14
C GLY A 207 7.65 5.27 -14.01
N VAL A 208 8.21 5.77 -15.13
CA VAL A 208 7.45 6.62 -16.07
C VAL A 208 6.30 5.87 -16.71
N VAL A 209 6.47 4.60 -17.07
CA VAL A 209 5.39 3.76 -17.61
C VAL A 209 4.27 3.60 -16.58
N LEU A 210 4.58 3.24 -15.33
CA LEU A 210 3.59 3.09 -14.26
C LEU A 210 2.82 4.40 -14.01
N VAL A 211 3.53 5.54 -13.94
CA VAL A 211 2.89 6.86 -13.77
C VAL A 211 2.03 7.20 -14.97
N SER A 212 2.48 6.90 -16.19
CA SER A 212 1.73 7.19 -17.42
C SER A 212 0.44 6.39 -17.49
N VAL A 213 0.46 5.09 -17.14
CA VAL A 213 -0.76 4.28 -17.06
C VAL A 213 -1.73 4.83 -16.02
N PHE A 214 -1.23 5.22 -14.84
CA PHE A 214 -2.05 5.86 -13.81
C PHE A 214 -2.65 7.19 -14.28
N SER A 215 -1.86 8.04 -14.94
CA SER A 215 -2.34 9.33 -15.47
C SER A 215 -3.39 9.15 -16.57
N ILE A 216 -3.23 8.17 -17.46
CA ILE A 216 -4.23 7.84 -18.49
C ILE A 216 -5.53 7.36 -17.83
N TYR A 217 -5.43 6.49 -16.81
CA TYR A 217 -6.60 6.04 -16.06
C TYR A 217 -7.34 7.20 -15.40
N MET A 218 -6.61 8.11 -14.74
CA MET A 218 -7.20 9.31 -14.13
C MET A 218 -7.86 10.20 -15.19
N TRP A 219 -7.26 10.36 -16.37
CA TRP A 219 -7.89 11.10 -17.47
C TRP A 219 -9.20 10.45 -17.92
N ILE A 220 -9.27 9.13 -18.02
CA ILE A 220 -10.48 8.42 -18.45
C ILE A 220 -11.59 8.52 -17.38
N LEU A 221 -11.21 8.65 -16.11
CA LEU A 221 -12.13 8.69 -14.97
C LEU A 221 -12.86 10.04 -14.81
N PHE A 222 -12.27 11.14 -15.27
CA PHE A 222 -12.77 12.52 -15.11
C PHE A 222 -13.13 13.18 -16.43
#